data_AF-A0A4Q2Y1A8-F1
#
_entry.id   AF-A0A4Q2Y1A8-F1
#
_cell.length_a   1.000
_cell.length_b   1.000
_cell.length_c   1.000
_cell.angle_alpha   90.00
_cell.angle_beta   90.00
_cell.angle_gamma   90.00
#
_symmetry.space_group_name_H-M   'P 1'
#
loop_
_entity.id
_entity.type
_entity.pdbx_description
1 polymer ?
#
loop_
_entity_poly.entity_id
_entity_poly.type
_entity_poly.pdbx_seq_one_letter_code
_entity_poly.pdbx_strand_id
1 'polypeptide(L)'
;MPIVKHILSFGSGEISPLLDGRTDIPKYAGACRRLENFIPTPQGGLLKRPGLQHLGEVPNTEAPDWETGTAYAVNALVSHGDRTWIARVAHTATTGRAPGLGARMTPAGSSVAVEIWQVRPESFGRLVEFQITTHRSVMLAMGG
;
A
#
# COMPACT_ATOMS: atom_id res chain seq x y z
N MET A 1 36.40 -23.00 35.81
CA MET A 1 35.11 -22.49 35.30
C MET A 1 35.25 -22.18 33.82
N PRO A 2 34.36 -22.64 32.93
CA PRO A 2 34.41 -22.24 31.53
C PRO A 2 34.06 -20.75 31.40
N ILE A 3 34.86 -20.01 30.65
CA ILE A 3 34.59 -18.60 30.33
C ILE A 3 33.48 -18.59 29.27
N VAL A 4 32.25 -18.32 29.71
CA VAL A 4 31.11 -18.14 28.80
C VAL A 4 31.16 -16.71 28.27
N LYS A 5 31.37 -16.55 26.96
CA LYS A 5 31.33 -15.25 26.30
C LYS A 5 29.88 -14.78 26.25
N HIS A 6 29.51 -13.86 27.13
CA HIS A 6 28.23 -13.15 27.03
C HIS A 6 28.26 -12.20 25.83
N ILE A 7 27.27 -12.32 24.94
CA ILE A 7 27.05 -11.34 23.88
C ILE A 7 26.40 -10.13 24.53
N LEU A 8 27.11 -9.00 24.54
CA LEU A 8 26.70 -7.78 25.25
C LEU A 8 25.91 -6.81 24.37
N SER A 9 25.87 -7.04 23.05
CA SER A 9 25.27 -6.12 22.09
C SER A 9 24.69 -6.86 20.89
N PHE A 10 23.50 -6.45 20.48
CA PHE A 10 22.83 -6.86 19.24
C PHE A 10 22.76 -5.75 18.20
N GLY A 11 23.60 -4.72 18.34
CA GLY A 11 23.59 -3.54 17.46
C GLY A 11 23.90 -3.83 15.99
N SER A 12 24.44 -5.01 15.66
CA SER A 12 24.70 -5.39 14.26
C SER A 12 23.50 -6.05 13.57
N GLY A 13 22.43 -6.37 14.31
CA GLY A 13 21.20 -6.90 13.76
C GLY A 13 21.32 -8.33 13.21
N GLU A 14 20.48 -8.66 12.22
CA GLU A 14 20.52 -9.94 11.52
C GLU A 14 21.65 -9.98 10.49
N ILE A 15 22.43 -11.06 10.50
CA ILE A 15 23.48 -11.29 9.50
C ILE A 15 22.97 -12.19 8.38
N SER A 16 23.39 -11.90 7.15
CA SER A 16 23.06 -12.73 5.99
C SER A 16 23.52 -14.19 6.20
N PRO A 17 22.72 -15.19 5.80
CA PRO A 17 23.12 -16.59 5.86
C PRO A 17 24.44 -16.91 5.13
N LEU A 18 24.80 -16.13 4.10
CA LEU A 18 26.06 -16.28 3.35
C LEU A 18 27.29 -15.87 4.16
N LEU A 19 27.10 -15.12 5.24
CA LEU A 19 28.15 -14.65 6.13
C LEU A 19 28.16 -15.43 7.45
N ASP A 20 27.39 -16.52 7.56
CA ASP A 20 27.45 -17.42 8.72
C ASP A 20 28.85 -18.03 8.81
N GLY A 21 29.47 -17.96 9.99
CA GLY A 21 30.84 -18.42 10.22
C GLY A 21 31.95 -17.40 9.90
N ARG A 22 31.66 -16.22 9.33
CA ARG A 22 32.66 -15.14 9.12
C ARG A 22 32.96 -14.38 10.42
N THR A 23 33.58 -15.06 11.37
CA THR A 23 33.93 -14.52 12.70
C THR A 23 34.96 -13.40 12.67
N ASP A 24 35.66 -13.24 11.56
CA ASP A 24 36.64 -12.18 11.29
C ASP A 24 35.99 -10.81 11.09
N ILE A 25 34.71 -10.77 10.70
CA ILE A 25 33.98 -9.52 10.52
C ILE A 25 33.69 -8.92 11.90
N PRO A 26 34.09 -7.67 12.19
CA PRO A 26 33.87 -7.05 13.52
C PRO A 26 32.40 -7.04 13.97
N LYS A 27 31.47 -6.97 13.02
CA LYS A 27 30.03 -6.99 13.25
C LYS A 27 29.49 -8.37 13.65
N TYR A 28 30.20 -9.45 13.33
CA TYR A 28 29.75 -10.82 13.59
C TYR A 28 29.53 -11.08 15.09
N ALA A 29 30.39 -10.50 15.94
CA ALA A 29 30.32 -10.69 17.38
C ALA A 29 29.06 -10.09 18.05
N GLY A 30 28.38 -9.15 17.38
CA GLY A 30 27.15 -8.50 17.86
C GLY A 30 25.96 -8.66 16.93
N ALA A 31 26.00 -9.67 16.05
CA ALA A 31 24.94 -10.00 15.12
C ALA A 31 24.20 -11.27 15.55
N CYS A 32 23.02 -11.50 14.97
CA CYS A 32 22.19 -12.68 15.16
C CYS A 32 21.91 -13.37 13.82
N ARG A 33 21.73 -14.69 13.83
CA ARG A 33 21.32 -15.45 12.64
C ARG A 33 19.89 -15.12 12.18
N ARG A 34 19.00 -14.80 13.13
CA ARG A 34 17.59 -14.49 12.88
C ARG A 34 17.11 -13.46 13.89
N LEU A 35 16.49 -12.37 13.45
CA LEU A 35 15.95 -11.31 14.29
C LEU A 35 14.58 -10.85 13.77
N GLU A 36 13.51 -11.39 14.34
CA GLU A 36 12.15 -11.09 13.91
C GLU A 36 11.40 -10.25 14.93
N ASN A 37 10.65 -9.25 14.46
CA ASN A 37 9.83 -8.38 15.31
C ASN A 37 10.61 -7.63 16.41
N PHE A 38 11.90 -7.38 16.18
CA PHE A 38 12.76 -6.55 17.02
C PHE A 38 13.46 -5.48 16.18
N ILE A 39 13.84 -4.39 16.84
CA ILE A 39 14.57 -3.26 16.28
C ILE A 39 15.88 -3.13 17.05
N PRO A 40 17.05 -3.38 16.42
CA PRO A 40 18.34 -3.10 17.01
C PRO A 40 18.51 -1.62 17.36
N THR A 41 18.99 -1.33 18.55
CA THR A 41 19.36 0.04 18.93
C THR A 41 20.87 0.25 18.79
N PRO A 42 21.33 1.47 18.45
CA PRO A 42 22.76 1.78 18.40
C PRO A 42 23.48 1.53 19.74
N GLN A 43 22.75 1.58 20.85
CA GLN A 43 23.26 1.32 22.21
C GLN A 43 23.49 -0.18 22.48
N GLY A 44 23.16 -1.07 21.54
CA GLY A 44 23.39 -2.51 21.64
C GLY A 44 22.22 -3.32 22.19
N GLY A 45 21.11 -2.66 22.54
CA GLY A 45 19.88 -3.33 22.96
C GLY A 45 18.99 -3.75 21.79
N LEU A 46 17.92 -4.47 22.11
CA LEU A 46 16.82 -4.79 21.19
C LEU A 46 15.53 -4.18 21.74
N LEU A 47 14.79 -3.48 20.90
CA LEU A 47 13.43 -3.03 21.19
C LEU A 47 12.43 -3.92 20.48
N LYS A 48 11.34 -4.32 21.15
CA LYS A 48 10.24 -5.02 20.48
C LYS A 48 9.60 -4.10 19.45
N ARG A 49 9.35 -4.59 18.24
CA ARG A 49 8.62 -3.84 17.20
C ARG A 49 7.23 -3.47 17.75
N PRO A 50 6.81 -2.20 17.65
CA PRO A 50 5.44 -1.81 17.98
C PRO A 50 4.44 -2.69 17.22
N GLY A 51 3.32 -3.03 17.88
CA GLY A 51 2.26 -3.81 17.26
C GLY A 51 1.66 -3.08 16.05
N LEU A 52 0.95 -3.84 15.20
CA LEU A 52 0.17 -3.25 14.11
C LEU A 52 -1.07 -2.56 14.71
N GLN A 53 -1.41 -1.38 14.17
CA GLN A 53 -2.64 -0.68 14.52
C GLN A 53 -3.60 -0.76 13.33
N HIS A 54 -4.81 -1.24 13.57
CA HIS A 54 -5.91 -1.13 12.62
C HIS A 54 -6.45 0.31 12.65
N LEU A 55 -6.32 1.04 11.54
CA LEU A 55 -6.79 2.43 11.40
C LEU A 55 -8.10 2.57 10.63
N GLY A 56 -8.63 1.45 10.12
CA GLY A 56 -9.85 1.40 9.33
C GLY A 56 -9.68 0.56 8.08
N GLU A 57 -10.81 0.09 7.57
CA GLU A 57 -10.89 -0.58 6.29
C GLU A 57 -11.00 0.48 5.19
N VAL A 58 -10.23 0.30 4.11
CA VAL A 58 -10.50 1.05 2.89
C VAL A 58 -11.71 0.38 2.26
N PRO A 59 -12.79 1.11 1.93
CA PRO A 59 -13.93 0.52 1.26
C PRO A 59 -13.44 -0.22 0.03
N ASN A 60 -13.68 -1.53 -0.02
CA ASN A 60 -13.38 -2.30 -1.21
C ASN A 60 -14.45 -1.98 -2.24
N THR A 61 -14.28 -0.85 -2.91
CA THR A 61 -15.12 -0.49 -4.03
C THR A 61 -14.58 -1.23 -5.24
N GLU A 62 -14.80 -2.54 -5.27
CA GLU A 62 -15.07 -3.24 -6.53
C GLU A 62 -16.25 -2.48 -7.12
N ALA A 63 -15.95 -1.54 -8.01
CA ALA A 63 -16.98 -0.70 -8.58
C ALA A 63 -17.98 -1.62 -9.29
N PRO A 64 -19.30 -1.40 -9.13
CA PRO A 64 -20.29 -2.25 -9.79
C PRO A 64 -20.04 -2.27 -11.29
N ASP A 65 -20.30 -3.42 -11.93
CA ASP A 65 -20.17 -3.53 -13.37
C ASP A 65 -21.01 -2.47 -14.08
N TRP A 66 -20.48 -1.95 -15.19
CA TRP A 66 -21.20 -0.99 -16.01
C TRP A 66 -22.41 -1.66 -16.66
N GLU A 67 -23.58 -1.03 -16.51
CA GLU A 67 -24.84 -1.53 -17.06
C GLU A 67 -25.55 -0.45 -17.89
N THR A 68 -26.10 -0.83 -19.03
CA THR A 68 -26.92 0.05 -19.86
C THR A 68 -28.25 0.39 -19.18
N GLY A 69 -28.74 1.62 -19.33
CA GLY A 69 -30.01 2.08 -18.75
C GLY A 69 -29.88 2.65 -17.33
N THR A 70 -28.75 2.42 -16.66
CA THR A 70 -28.48 2.95 -15.32
C THR A 70 -28.08 4.43 -15.40
N ALA A 71 -28.60 5.24 -14.47
CA ALA A 71 -28.23 6.64 -14.33
C ALA A 71 -27.05 6.79 -13.36
N TYR A 72 -25.93 7.32 -13.85
CA TYR A 72 -24.72 7.55 -13.05
C TYR A 72 -24.60 9.03 -12.69
N ALA A 73 -24.35 9.30 -11.40
CA ALA A 73 -24.04 10.63 -10.89
C ALA A 73 -22.56 10.98 -11.11
N VAL A 74 -22.21 12.27 -11.00
CA VAL A 74 -20.80 12.70 -11.03
C VAL A 74 -20.05 12.03 -9.87
N ASN A 75 -18.85 11.52 -10.16
CA ASN A 75 -17.97 10.72 -9.29
C ASN A 75 -18.45 9.29 -8.97
N ALA A 76 -19.50 8.79 -9.62
CA ALA A 76 -19.86 7.37 -9.53
C ALA A 76 -18.73 6.48 -10.08
N LEU A 77 -18.50 5.34 -9.41
CA LEU A 77 -17.50 4.35 -9.80
C LEU A 77 -18.19 3.19 -10.53
N VAL A 78 -17.61 2.74 -11.65
CA VAL A 78 -18.05 1.53 -12.36
C VAL A 78 -16.87 0.68 -12.82
N SER A 79 -17.05 -0.64 -12.89
CA SER A 79 -16.10 -1.57 -13.50
C SER A 79 -16.49 -1.82 -14.96
N HIS A 80 -15.52 -1.78 -15.87
CA HIS A 80 -15.74 -2.16 -17.28
C HIS A 80 -14.43 -2.64 -17.90
N GLY A 81 -14.38 -3.94 -18.25
CA GLY A 81 -13.15 -4.62 -18.62
C GLY A 81 -12.21 -4.74 -17.42
N ASP A 82 -10.89 -4.58 -17.65
CA ASP A 82 -9.87 -4.68 -16.59
C ASP A 82 -9.63 -3.37 -15.81
N ARG A 83 -10.55 -2.40 -15.90
CA ARG A 83 -10.34 -1.05 -15.35
C ARG A 83 -11.57 -0.53 -14.61
N THR A 84 -11.29 0.23 -13.55
CA THR A 84 -12.30 1.05 -12.86
C THR A 84 -12.39 2.44 -13.48
N TRP A 85 -13.60 2.92 -13.69
CA TRP A 85 -13.89 4.21 -14.30
C TRP A 85 -14.64 5.10 -13.32
N ILE A 86 -14.40 6.42 -13.41
CA ILE A 86 -15.09 7.46 -12.67
C ILE A 86 -15.96 8.27 -13.64
N ALA A 87 -17.25 8.43 -13.33
CA ALA A 87 -18.14 9.29 -14.10
C ALA A 87 -17.80 10.77 -13.86
N ARG A 88 -17.43 11.50 -14.91
CA ARG A 88 -17.16 12.95 -14.83
C ARG A 88 -18.41 13.80 -15.02
N VAL A 89 -19.42 13.24 -15.67
CA VAL A 89 -20.67 13.91 -16.02
C VAL A 89 -21.84 13.04 -15.60
N ALA A 90 -22.88 13.64 -15.02
CA ALA A 90 -24.11 12.92 -14.73
C ALA A 90 -24.82 12.55 -16.05
N HIS A 91 -25.07 11.27 -16.27
CA HIS A 91 -25.67 10.77 -17.51
C HIS A 91 -26.35 9.42 -17.31
N THR A 92 -27.25 9.08 -18.24
CA THR A 92 -27.80 7.72 -18.37
C THR A 92 -26.94 6.92 -19.34
N ALA A 93 -26.57 5.71 -18.91
CA ALA A 93 -25.74 4.78 -19.68
C ALA A 93 -26.48 4.24 -20.90
N THR A 94 -25.80 4.27 -22.04
CA THR A 94 -26.24 3.67 -23.31
C THR A 94 -25.05 2.97 -23.95
N THR A 95 -25.28 2.07 -24.90
CA THR A 95 -24.19 1.37 -25.62
C THR A 95 -23.17 2.33 -26.24
N GLY A 96 -23.60 3.49 -26.74
CA GLY A 96 -22.71 4.54 -27.26
C GLY A 96 -21.98 5.38 -26.21
N ARG A 97 -22.21 5.12 -24.91
CA ARG A 97 -21.61 5.82 -23.77
C ARG A 97 -20.89 4.86 -22.82
N ALA A 98 -20.51 3.68 -23.28
CA ALA A 98 -19.75 2.74 -22.48
C ALA A 98 -18.36 3.32 -22.12
N PRO A 99 -17.83 3.01 -20.92
CA PRO A 99 -16.48 3.40 -20.54
C PRO A 99 -15.44 2.87 -21.53
N GLY A 100 -14.49 3.72 -21.94
CA GLY A 100 -13.44 3.38 -22.91
C GLY A 100 -13.76 3.66 -24.38
N LEU A 101 -15.01 4.03 -24.73
CA LEU A 101 -15.36 4.46 -26.09
C LEU A 101 -15.03 5.93 -26.39
N GLY A 102 -14.57 6.71 -25.40
CA GLY A 102 -14.25 8.13 -25.59
C GLY A 102 -15.45 9.05 -25.78
N ALA A 103 -16.65 8.61 -25.39
CA ALA A 103 -17.87 9.41 -25.48
C ALA A 103 -17.74 10.71 -24.68
N ARG A 104 -18.18 11.84 -25.25
CA ARG A 104 -18.05 13.17 -24.65
C ARG A 104 -19.40 13.83 -24.43
N MET A 105 -19.54 14.55 -23.33
CA MET A 105 -20.72 15.36 -23.00
C MET A 105 -20.31 16.67 -22.34
N THR A 106 -21.14 17.69 -22.52
CA THR A 106 -21.00 18.97 -21.84
C THR A 106 -21.63 18.87 -20.44
N PRO A 107 -20.84 18.99 -19.35
CA PRO A 107 -21.39 19.00 -18.01
C PRO A 107 -22.32 20.20 -17.79
N ALA A 108 -23.28 20.06 -16.89
CA ALA A 108 -24.12 21.18 -16.46
C ALA A 108 -23.23 22.32 -15.93
N GLY A 109 -23.32 23.50 -16.54
CA GLY A 109 -22.55 24.70 -16.15
C GLY A 109 -21.18 24.85 -16.80
N SER A 110 -20.76 23.97 -17.72
CA SER A 110 -19.54 24.11 -18.52
C SER A 110 -19.87 24.35 -20.00
N SER A 111 -19.03 25.09 -20.72
CA SER A 111 -19.13 25.25 -22.19
C SER A 111 -18.23 24.27 -22.96
N VAL A 112 -17.49 23.41 -22.24
CA VAL A 112 -16.51 22.48 -22.81
C VAL A 112 -17.00 21.05 -22.66
N ALA A 113 -17.05 20.33 -23.78
CA ALA A 113 -17.33 18.90 -23.78
C ALA A 113 -16.13 18.13 -23.21
N VAL A 114 -16.39 17.32 -22.18
CA VAL A 114 -15.39 16.45 -21.55
C VAL A 114 -15.76 14.99 -21.79
N GLU A 115 -14.77 14.12 -21.72
CA GLU A 115 -15.02 12.68 -21.72
C GLU A 115 -15.90 12.32 -20.51
N ILE A 116 -16.93 11.52 -20.76
CA ILE A 116 -17.92 11.13 -19.75
C ILE A 116 -17.25 10.28 -18.65
N TRP A 117 -16.27 9.47 -19.04
CA TRP A 117 -15.55 8.55 -18.17
C TRP A 117 -14.09 8.95 -18.09
N GLN A 118 -13.51 8.80 -16.91
CA GLN A 118 -12.07 8.87 -16.70
C GLN A 118 -11.62 7.60 -16.01
N VAL A 119 -10.50 7.03 -16.47
CA VAL A 119 -9.86 5.90 -15.80
C VAL A 119 -9.53 6.36 -14.38
N ARG A 120 -10.08 5.67 -13.38
CA ARG A 120 -9.57 5.80 -12.02
C ARG A 120 -8.14 5.30 -12.09
N PRO A 121 -7.12 6.12 -11.79
CA PRO A 121 -5.78 5.57 -11.67
C PRO A 121 -5.91 4.43 -10.67
N GLU A 122 -5.51 3.23 -11.09
CA GLU A 122 -5.40 2.11 -10.17
C GLU A 122 -4.62 2.67 -9.00
N SER A 123 -5.29 2.72 -7.86
CA SER A 123 -4.61 3.09 -6.64
C SER A 123 -3.73 1.88 -6.41
N PHE A 124 -2.55 1.86 -7.05
CA PHE A 124 -1.50 0.89 -6.78
C PHE A 124 -1.46 0.86 -5.27
N GLY A 125 -1.95 -0.24 -4.68
CA GLY A 125 -2.36 -0.29 -3.27
C GLY A 125 -1.30 0.45 -2.48
N ARG A 126 -1.62 1.67 -2.03
CA ARG A 126 -0.60 2.61 -1.60
C ARG A 126 -0.19 2.11 -0.22
N LEU A 127 0.78 1.21 -0.18
CA LEU A 127 1.78 1.19 0.87
C LEU A 127 2.44 2.56 0.80
N VAL A 128 1.83 3.54 1.47
CA VAL A 128 2.63 4.68 1.91
C VAL A 128 3.44 4.14 3.07
N GLU A 129 4.65 3.70 2.76
CA GLU A 129 5.72 3.77 3.73
C GLU A 129 5.97 5.26 4.01
N PHE A 130 5.22 5.84 4.93
CA PHE A 130 5.72 7.01 5.64
C PHE A 130 6.74 6.47 6.63
N GLN A 131 8.03 6.69 6.34
CA GLN A 131 9.08 6.57 7.34
C GLN A 131 8.71 7.49 8.51
N ILE A 132 8.16 6.92 9.58
CA ILE A 132 8.11 7.60 10.86
C ILE A 132 9.40 7.24 11.58
N THR A 133 10.31 8.21 11.56
CA THR A 133 11.48 8.29 12.41
C THR A 133 11.10 7.81 13.82
N THR A 134 11.64 6.66 14.21
CA THR A 134 11.62 6.14 15.59
C THR A 134 10.23 6.08 16.25
N HIS A 135 9.66 4.86 16.33
CA HIS A 135 8.59 4.41 17.25
C HIS A 135 7.13 4.42 16.79
N ARG A 136 6.77 4.52 15.50
CA ARG A 136 5.37 4.26 15.10
C ARG A 136 5.23 3.34 13.90
N SER A 137 4.30 2.41 14.07
CA SER A 137 3.96 1.23 13.29
C SER A 137 3.55 1.55 11.85
N VAL A 138 3.90 0.62 10.94
CA VAL A 138 3.61 0.68 9.50
C VAL A 138 2.18 0.21 9.22
N MET A 139 1.52 0.91 8.31
CA MET A 139 0.13 0.76 7.89
C MET A 139 -0.04 -0.39 6.89
N LEU A 140 -0.99 -1.29 7.14
CA LEU A 140 -1.45 -2.28 6.16
C LEU A 140 -2.96 -2.06 5.97
N ALA A 141 -3.38 -1.52 4.83
CA ALA A 141 -4.77 -1.50 4.40
C ALA A 141 -4.93 -2.63 3.39
N MET A 142 -5.58 -3.72 3.79
CA MET A 142 -5.95 -4.81 2.89
C MET A 142 -7.36 -4.52 2.37
N GLY A 143 -7.52 -4.45 1.05
CA GLY A 143 -8.86 -4.48 0.43
C GLY A 143 -9.39 -5.91 0.48
N GLY A 144 -10.64 -6.08 0.90
CA GLY A 144 -11.36 -7.36 0.98
C GLY A 144 -12.67 -7.30 0.24
#